data_AF-A0A6J4RI55-F1
#
_entry.id   AF-A0A6J4RI55-F1
#
_cell.length_a   1.000
_cell.length_b   1.000
_cell.length_c   1.000
_cell.angle_alpha   90.00
_cell.angle_beta   90.00
_cell.angle_gamma   90.00
#
_symmetry.space_group_name_H-M   'P 1'
#
loop_
_entity.id
_entity.type
_entity.pdbx_description
1 polymer ?
#
loop_
_entity_poly.entity_id
_entity_poly.type
_entity_poly.pdbx_seq_one_letter_code
_entity_poly.pdbx_strand_id
1 'polypeptide(L)'
;MPVLTPEHLKTLALLLALLPSRPREVLDRTAGFADLALERLTGEPPNYETVGWEDALRSLEDGPGRAAEILAEPALKEVEERTRRLLGEIRATDAFSQRWAADSLFARLCYLACRLAAPDTVVETGVAYGVSSAFLLKALEQNGRGTLHSIDLPPLRREYARFWAIAVPEDLRRGWRLHRGASSRVLPGLLRETAPVGLFVHDSLHTRRNMRREFDAVWPNLGPGGLLLADDVERNRAFA
;
A
#
# COMPACT_ATOMS: atom_id res chain seq x y z
N MET A 1 30.09 17.55 -7.32
CA MET A 1 29.83 16.41 -6.40
C MET A 1 28.52 16.70 -5.68
N PRO A 2 27.61 15.73 -5.51
CA PRO A 2 26.40 15.99 -4.72
C PRO A 2 26.81 16.31 -3.29
N VAL A 3 26.35 17.46 -2.77
CA VAL A 3 26.63 17.90 -1.41
C VAL A 3 25.79 17.04 -0.47
N LEU A 4 26.45 16.36 0.48
CA LEU A 4 25.77 15.62 1.54
C LEU A 4 25.00 16.61 2.42
N THR A 5 23.68 16.47 2.46
CA THR A 5 22.82 17.30 3.32
C THR A 5 22.75 16.70 4.72
N PRO A 6 22.38 17.49 5.75
CA PRO A 6 22.13 16.97 7.09
C PRO A 6 21.10 15.82 7.13
N GLU A 7 20.12 15.83 6.23
CA GLU A 7 19.15 14.74 6.09
C GLU A 7 19.79 13.45 5.56
N HIS A 8 20.69 13.53 4.58
CA HIS A 8 21.43 12.35 4.10
C HIS A 8 22.27 11.71 5.21
N LEU A 9 22.90 12.53 6.07
CA LEU A 9 23.67 12.04 7.22
C LEU A 9 22.77 11.36 8.27
N LYS A 10 21.58 11.91 8.55
CA LYS A 10 20.60 11.28 9.44
C LYS A 10 20.12 9.93 8.90
N THR A 11 19.76 9.86 7.61
CA THR A 11 19.35 8.61 6.96
C THR A 11 20.46 7.56 7.06
N LEU A 12 21.71 7.94 6.78
CA LEU A 12 22.85 7.04 6.88
C LEU A 12 23.06 6.53 8.32
N ALA A 13 22.99 7.41 9.32
CA ALA A 13 23.10 7.02 10.72
C ALA A 13 22.01 6.03 11.13
N LEU A 14 20.76 6.25 10.71
CA LEU A 14 19.64 5.33 10.97
C LEU A 14 19.83 3.97 10.27
N LEU A 15 20.34 3.94 9.03
CA LEU A 15 20.68 2.69 8.35
C LEU A 15 21.79 1.91 9.06
N LEU A 16 22.87 2.60 9.44
CA LEU A 16 24.00 1.96 10.14
C LEU A 16 23.57 1.42 11.51
N ALA A 17 22.68 2.10 12.21
CA ALA A 17 22.12 1.62 13.48
C ALA A 17 21.30 0.33 13.33
N LEU A 18 20.75 0.03 12.15
CA LEU A 18 20.05 -1.21 11.87
C LEU A 18 20.99 -2.38 11.57
N LEU A 19 22.23 -2.13 11.12
CA LEU A 19 23.14 -3.16 10.63
C LEU A 19 23.37 -4.33 11.61
N PRO A 20 23.55 -4.11 12.93
CA PRO A 20 23.78 -5.21 13.87
C PRO A 20 22.56 -6.11 14.09
N SER A 21 21.35 -5.58 13.93
CA SER A 21 20.10 -6.28 14.30
C SER A 21 19.26 -6.71 13.10
N ARG A 22 19.35 -5.98 11.97
CA ARG A 22 18.54 -6.16 10.76
C ARG A 22 19.35 -5.89 9.50
N PRO A 23 20.44 -6.64 9.24
CA PRO A 23 21.30 -6.41 8.07
C PRO A 23 20.54 -6.55 6.74
N ARG A 24 19.57 -7.48 6.67
CA ARG A 24 18.71 -7.63 5.49
C ARG A 24 17.85 -6.41 5.21
N GLU A 25 17.36 -5.73 6.25
CA GLU A 25 16.60 -4.48 6.08
C GLU A 25 17.48 -3.35 5.57
N VAL A 26 18.75 -3.30 5.96
CA VAL A 26 19.72 -2.34 5.40
C VAL A 26 19.89 -2.58 3.90
N LEU A 27 20.03 -3.84 3.47
CA LEU A 27 20.11 -4.21 2.05
C LEU A 27 18.83 -3.83 1.29
N ASP A 28 17.66 -4.18 1.84
CA ASP A 28 16.36 -3.84 1.24
C ASP A 28 16.22 -2.31 1.02
N ARG A 29 16.57 -1.51 2.04
CA ARG A 29 16.48 -0.04 1.98
C ARG A 29 17.49 0.57 1.03
N THR A 30 18.74 0.08 1.04
CA THR A 30 19.79 0.59 0.13
C THR A 30 19.45 0.28 -1.33
N ALA A 31 18.90 -0.90 -1.62
CA ALA A 31 18.39 -1.22 -2.95
C ALA A 31 17.24 -0.28 -3.37
N GLY A 32 16.27 -0.02 -2.47
CA GLY A 32 15.19 0.93 -2.74
C GLY A 32 15.66 2.37 -2.98
N PHE A 33 16.66 2.84 -2.22
CA PHE A 33 17.27 4.15 -2.45
C PHE A 33 18.02 4.22 -3.79
N ALA A 34 18.68 3.14 -4.20
CA ALA A 34 19.34 3.06 -5.50
C ALA A 34 18.31 3.09 -6.65
N ASP A 35 17.20 2.36 -6.52
CA ASP A 35 16.12 2.38 -7.51
C ASP A 35 15.50 3.79 -7.64
N LEU A 36 15.28 4.50 -6.53
CA LEU A 36 14.81 5.90 -6.55
C LEU A 36 15.81 6.85 -7.22
N ALA A 37 17.09 6.68 -6.94
CA ALA A 37 18.14 7.51 -7.54
C ALA A 37 18.21 7.29 -9.05
N LEU A 38 18.07 6.04 -9.51
CA LEU A 38 18.05 5.70 -10.93
C LEU A 38 16.81 6.29 -11.63
N GLU A 39 15.62 6.13 -11.05
CA GLU A 39 14.37 6.65 -11.64
C GLU A 39 14.44 8.17 -11.87
N ARG A 40 15.03 8.92 -10.92
CA ARG A 40 15.23 10.38 -11.04
C ARG A 40 16.15 10.78 -12.18
N LEU A 41 17.06 9.91 -12.60
CA LEU A 41 17.97 10.17 -13.72
C LEU A 41 17.30 9.87 -15.07
N THR A 42 16.24 9.07 -15.08
CA THR A 42 15.62 8.54 -16.31
C THR A 42 14.21 9.08 -16.57
N GLY A 43 13.61 9.82 -15.63
CA GLY A 43 12.17 10.14 -15.65
C GLY A 43 11.81 11.41 -16.41
N GLU A 44 11.12 11.27 -17.54
CA GLU A 44 10.08 12.21 -17.95
C GLU A 44 8.73 11.74 -17.36
N PRO A 45 7.86 12.65 -16.89
CA PRO A 45 6.56 12.27 -16.35
C PRO A 45 5.72 11.60 -17.44
N PRO A 46 5.13 10.42 -17.17
CA PRO A 46 4.19 9.79 -18.08
C PRO A 46 2.95 10.69 -18.29
N ASN A 47 2.35 10.60 -19.47
CA ASN A 47 1.02 11.15 -19.73
C ASN A 47 0.06 9.98 -19.96
N TYR A 48 -0.62 9.56 -18.89
CA TYR A 48 -1.67 8.54 -18.97
C TYR A 48 -3.02 9.23 -19.15
N GLU A 49 -3.89 8.63 -19.96
CA GLU A 49 -5.29 9.03 -19.99
C GLU A 49 -5.92 8.72 -18.62
N THR A 50 -6.63 9.70 -18.07
CA THR A 50 -7.33 9.56 -16.79
C THR A 50 -8.84 9.64 -17.03
N VAL A 51 -9.58 8.92 -16.20
CA VAL A 51 -11.04 8.92 -16.21
C VAL A 51 -11.56 9.48 -14.89
N GLY A 52 -12.76 10.08 -14.93
CA GLY A 52 -13.44 10.52 -13.72
C GLY A 52 -13.87 9.35 -12.85
N TRP A 53 -14.08 9.60 -11.56
CA TRP A 53 -14.53 8.58 -10.60
C TRP A 53 -15.80 7.86 -11.06
N GLU A 54 -16.79 8.60 -11.57
CA GLU A 54 -18.03 8.00 -12.05
C GLU A 54 -17.83 7.10 -13.27
N ASP A 55 -16.92 7.46 -14.18
CA ASP A 55 -16.57 6.64 -15.34
C ASP A 55 -15.84 5.37 -14.91
N ALA A 56 -14.92 5.48 -13.94
CA ALA A 56 -14.26 4.32 -13.35
C ALA A 56 -15.25 3.38 -12.65
N LEU A 57 -16.28 3.89 -11.98
CA LEU A 57 -17.33 3.05 -11.38
C LEU A 57 -18.19 2.36 -12.45
N ARG A 58 -18.45 3.02 -13.57
CA ARG A 58 -19.22 2.44 -14.70
C ARG A 58 -18.49 1.30 -15.40
N SER A 59 -17.16 1.26 -15.35
CA SER A 59 -16.36 0.22 -15.99
C SER A 59 -16.22 -1.07 -15.15
N LEU A 60 -16.67 -1.07 -13.89
CA LEU A 60 -16.66 -2.27 -13.04
C LEU A 60 -17.76 -3.25 -13.48
N GLU A 61 -17.39 -4.51 -13.70
CA GLU A 61 -18.27 -5.56 -14.26
C GLU A 61 -19.58 -5.80 -13.47
N ASP A 62 -19.56 -5.58 -12.15
CA ASP A 62 -20.69 -5.78 -11.24
C ASP A 62 -21.77 -4.66 -11.32
N GLY A 63 -21.54 -3.64 -12.16
CA GLY A 63 -22.49 -2.58 -12.45
C GLY A 63 -22.53 -1.45 -11.40
N PRO A 64 -22.96 -0.23 -11.80
CA PRO A 64 -22.90 0.96 -10.95
C PRO A 64 -23.83 0.89 -9.73
N GLY A 65 -24.90 0.07 -9.76
CA GLY A 65 -25.85 -0.06 -8.65
C GLY A 65 -25.23 -0.69 -7.41
N ARG A 66 -24.57 -1.84 -7.56
CA ARG A 66 -23.90 -2.53 -6.44
C ARG A 66 -22.75 -1.70 -5.87
N ALA A 67 -22.00 -1.00 -6.74
CA ALA A 67 -20.96 -0.09 -6.30
C ALA A 67 -21.52 1.06 -5.46
N ALA A 68 -22.64 1.67 -5.86
CA ALA A 68 -23.30 2.72 -5.10
C ALA A 68 -23.81 2.23 -3.73
N GLU A 69 -24.38 1.02 -3.67
CA GLU A 69 -24.81 0.40 -2.40
C GLU A 69 -23.63 0.20 -1.44
N ILE A 70 -22.51 -0.36 -1.94
CA ILE A 70 -21.30 -0.57 -1.13
C ILE A 70 -20.73 0.77 -0.65
N LEU A 71 -20.66 1.78 -1.51
CA LEU A 71 -20.16 3.11 -1.16
C LEU A 71 -21.09 3.85 -0.17
N ALA A 72 -22.34 3.41 -0.02
CA ALA A 72 -23.27 3.93 0.96
C ALA A 72 -23.22 3.19 2.31
N GLU A 73 -22.47 2.08 2.42
CA GLU A 73 -22.41 1.25 3.63
C GLU A 73 -21.98 2.07 4.87
N PRO A 74 -22.68 1.93 6.01
CA PRO A 74 -22.28 2.56 7.27
C PRO A 74 -20.86 2.19 7.71
N ALA A 75 -20.43 0.95 7.42
CA ALA A 75 -19.08 0.45 7.71
C ALA A 75 -17.97 1.26 7.01
N LEU A 76 -18.19 1.69 5.77
CA LEU A 76 -17.26 2.56 5.05
C LEU A 76 -17.17 3.94 5.70
N LYS A 77 -18.32 4.53 6.05
CA LYS A 77 -18.37 5.84 6.74
C LYS A 77 -17.65 5.78 8.09
N GLU A 78 -17.81 4.69 8.83
CA GLU A 78 -17.17 4.48 10.12
C GLU A 78 -15.63 4.47 10.00
N VAL A 79 -15.08 3.69 9.07
CA VAL A 79 -13.61 3.62 8.88
C VAL A 79 -13.05 4.93 8.34
N GLU A 80 -13.79 5.62 7.47
CA GLU A 80 -13.43 6.97 7.00
C GLU A 80 -13.36 8.00 8.12
N GLU A 81 -14.36 8.02 9.00
CA GLU A 81 -14.36 8.93 10.15
C GLU A 81 -13.24 8.62 11.13
N ARG A 82 -13.03 7.34 11.42
CA ARG A 82 -11.96 6.90 12.33
C ARG A 82 -10.59 7.31 11.82
N THR A 83 -10.29 7.00 10.55
CA THR A 83 -9.01 7.33 9.92
C THR A 83 -8.81 8.84 9.77
N ARG A 84 -9.87 9.60 9.40
CA ARG A 84 -9.80 11.07 9.34
C ARG A 84 -9.47 11.72 10.68
N ARG A 85 -10.11 11.27 11.76
CA ARG A 85 -9.83 11.77 13.12
C ARG A 85 -8.39 11.46 13.52
N LEU A 86 -7.97 10.21 13.35
CA LEU A 86 -6.60 9.77 13.64
C LEU A 86 -5.55 10.56 12.86
N LEU A 87 -5.74 10.77 11.55
CA LEU A 87 -4.82 11.56 10.75
C LEU A 87 -4.80 13.03 11.19
N GLY A 88 -5.92 13.58 11.66
CA GLY A 88 -5.98 14.90 12.29
C GLY A 88 -5.11 15.00 13.55
N GLU A 89 -5.16 13.99 14.42
CA GLU A 89 -4.34 13.91 15.64
C GLU A 89 -2.84 13.71 15.32
N ILE A 90 -2.53 12.86 14.33
CA ILE A 90 -1.16 12.65 13.85
C ILE A 90 -0.60 13.94 13.25
N ARG A 91 -1.39 14.67 12.44
CA ARG A 91 -0.95 15.96 11.85
C ARG A 91 -0.57 16.99 12.92
N ALA A 92 -1.21 16.97 14.08
CA ALA A 92 -0.88 17.86 15.19
C ALA A 92 0.44 17.48 15.90
N THR A 93 0.97 16.27 15.69
CA THR A 93 2.08 15.70 16.47
C THR A 93 3.25 15.14 15.63
N ASP A 94 3.07 14.96 14.33
CA ASP A 94 4.05 14.39 13.40
C ASP A 94 4.15 15.23 12.11
N ALA A 95 5.22 16.02 11.99
CA ALA A 95 5.50 16.87 10.82
C ALA A 95 5.83 16.06 9.55
N PHE A 96 5.99 14.73 9.65
CA PHE A 96 6.24 13.83 8.52
C PHE A 96 4.96 13.47 7.73
N SER A 97 3.77 13.92 8.21
CA SER A 97 2.45 13.39 7.87
C SER A 97 1.86 13.70 6.49
N GLN A 98 2.46 14.58 5.68
CA GLN A 98 1.79 14.98 4.42
C GLN A 98 2.01 14.04 3.23
N ARG A 99 3.01 13.13 3.26
CA ARG A 99 3.43 12.38 2.06
C ARG A 99 3.08 10.90 2.03
N TRP A 100 2.46 10.36 3.09
CA TRP A 100 2.39 8.91 3.31
C TRP A 100 1.01 8.39 3.75
N ALA A 101 -0.03 9.23 3.69
CA ALA A 101 -1.39 8.76 3.88
C ALA A 101 -1.99 8.52 2.50
N ALA A 102 -2.43 7.28 2.24
CA ALA A 102 -3.23 6.96 1.06
C ALA A 102 -4.35 8.00 0.91
N ASP A 103 -4.56 8.47 -0.32
CA ASP A 103 -5.64 9.42 -0.57
C ASP A 103 -7.00 8.78 -0.24
N SER A 104 -7.92 9.62 0.23
CA SER A 104 -9.27 9.19 0.60
C SER A 104 -9.99 8.47 -0.54
N LEU A 105 -9.68 8.80 -1.80
CA LEU A 105 -10.24 8.13 -2.97
C LEU A 105 -9.66 6.72 -3.15
N PHE A 106 -8.34 6.56 -3.02
CA PHE A 106 -7.69 5.26 -3.17
C PHE A 106 -8.11 4.29 -2.06
N ALA A 107 -8.23 4.77 -0.82
CA ALA A 107 -8.73 3.96 0.29
C ALA A 107 -10.19 3.49 0.06
N ARG A 108 -11.06 4.37 -0.47
CA ARG A 108 -12.43 4.02 -0.90
C ARG A 108 -12.43 2.98 -2.01
N LEU A 109 -11.55 3.12 -3.01
CA LEU A 109 -11.42 2.15 -4.09
C LEU A 109 -10.99 0.78 -3.55
N CYS A 110 -10.04 0.73 -2.62
CA CYS A 110 -9.62 -0.51 -1.95
C CYS A 110 -10.80 -1.19 -1.25
N TYR A 111 -11.60 -0.44 -0.49
CA TYR A 111 -12.80 -0.97 0.17
C TYR A 111 -13.80 -1.53 -0.85
N LEU A 112 -14.13 -0.73 -1.87
CA LEU A 112 -15.08 -1.10 -2.91
C LEU A 112 -14.66 -2.37 -3.64
N ALA A 113 -13.42 -2.41 -4.14
CA ALA A 113 -12.87 -3.56 -4.85
C ALA A 113 -12.91 -4.84 -3.99
N CYS A 114 -12.54 -4.72 -2.71
CA CYS A 114 -12.58 -5.85 -1.78
C CYS A 114 -14.01 -6.34 -1.49
N ARG A 115 -15.00 -5.44 -1.43
CA ARG A 115 -16.42 -5.79 -1.24
C ARG A 115 -17.06 -6.41 -2.48
N LEU A 116 -16.68 -5.95 -3.67
CA LEU A 116 -17.15 -6.50 -4.94
C LEU A 116 -16.59 -7.91 -5.15
N ALA A 117 -15.26 -8.06 -5.05
CA ALA A 117 -14.57 -9.33 -5.28
C ALA A 117 -14.75 -10.37 -4.17
N ALA A 118 -15.10 -9.94 -2.95
CA ALA A 118 -15.24 -10.79 -1.76
C ALA A 118 -14.11 -11.85 -1.59
N PRO A 119 -12.82 -11.45 -1.66
CA PRO A 119 -11.72 -12.39 -1.80
C PRO A 119 -11.40 -13.14 -0.50
N ASP A 120 -10.88 -14.37 -0.62
CA ASP A 120 -10.31 -15.11 0.51
C ASP A 120 -8.93 -14.58 0.91
N THR A 121 -8.17 -14.09 -0.06
CA THR A 121 -6.81 -13.57 0.14
C THR A 121 -6.66 -12.22 -0.53
N VAL A 122 -6.26 -11.22 0.27
CA VAL A 122 -5.82 -9.90 -0.19
C VAL A 122 -4.33 -9.76 0.12
N VAL A 123 -3.56 -9.26 -0.84
CA VAL A 123 -2.15 -8.93 -0.64
C VAL A 123 -1.93 -7.44 -0.90
N GLU A 124 -1.26 -6.75 0.01
CA GLU A 124 -0.93 -5.33 -0.10
C GLU A 124 0.58 -5.13 0.06
N THR A 125 1.16 -4.17 -0.67
CA THR A 125 2.52 -3.70 -0.41
C THR A 125 2.50 -2.21 -0.07
N GLY A 126 3.21 -1.83 0.99
CA GLY A 126 3.19 -0.48 1.53
C GLY A 126 2.03 -0.30 2.51
N VAL A 127 2.36 -0.02 3.77
CA VAL A 127 1.36 0.13 4.84
C VAL A 127 1.45 1.52 5.44
N ALA A 128 2.65 2.01 5.74
CA ALA A 128 2.85 3.32 6.35
C ALA A 128 1.98 3.50 7.62
N TYR A 129 1.03 4.45 7.63
CA TYR A 129 0.09 4.62 8.75
C TYR A 129 -1.03 3.55 8.77
N GLY A 130 -1.27 2.82 7.68
CA GLY A 130 -2.22 1.71 7.58
C GLY A 130 -3.64 2.10 7.14
N VAL A 131 -3.80 3.21 6.40
CA VAL A 131 -5.12 3.72 5.99
C VAL A 131 -5.79 2.75 5.02
N SER A 132 -5.13 2.41 3.91
CA SER A 132 -5.60 1.41 2.95
C SER A 132 -5.84 0.06 3.63
N SER A 133 -4.92 -0.39 4.50
CA SER A 133 -5.06 -1.63 5.26
C SER A 133 -6.31 -1.65 6.14
N ALA A 134 -6.65 -0.53 6.80
CA ALA A 134 -7.85 -0.43 7.63
C ALA A 134 -9.14 -0.54 6.79
N PHE A 135 -9.17 0.05 5.60
CA PHE A 135 -10.30 -0.05 4.69
C PHE A 135 -10.46 -1.46 4.12
N LEU A 136 -9.36 -2.09 3.71
CA LEU A 136 -9.36 -3.49 3.25
C LEU A 136 -9.85 -4.44 4.35
N LEU A 137 -9.36 -4.29 5.58
CA LEU A 137 -9.80 -5.12 6.70
C LEU A 137 -11.27 -4.88 7.06
N LYS A 138 -11.74 -3.63 7.00
CA LYS A 138 -13.16 -3.33 7.21
C LYS A 138 -14.03 -3.98 6.13
N ALA A 139 -13.60 -3.97 4.87
CA ALA A 139 -14.29 -4.65 3.78
C ALA A 139 -14.32 -6.17 3.98
N LEU A 140 -13.22 -6.79 4.41
CA LEU A 140 -13.15 -8.22 4.74
C LEU A 140 -14.05 -8.59 5.93
N GLU A 141 -14.12 -7.72 6.96
CA GLU A 141 -15.07 -7.87 8.06
C GLU A 141 -16.52 -7.89 7.54
N GLN A 142 -16.89 -6.96 6.66
CA GLN A 142 -18.23 -6.93 6.06
C GLN A 142 -18.50 -8.13 5.12
N ASN A 143 -17.46 -8.65 4.45
CA ASN A 143 -17.55 -9.90 3.70
C ASN A 143 -17.75 -11.12 4.63
N GLY A 144 -17.45 -10.99 5.92
CA GLY A 144 -17.43 -12.09 6.89
C GLY A 144 -16.32 -13.11 6.65
N ARG A 145 -15.37 -12.83 5.75
CA ARG A 145 -14.34 -13.79 5.31
C ARG A 145 -13.09 -13.10 4.77
N GLY A 146 -12.05 -13.91 4.63
CA GLY A 146 -10.79 -13.57 3.99
C GLY A 146 -9.70 -13.06 4.94
N THR A 147 -8.50 -12.88 4.42
CA THR A 147 -7.32 -12.42 5.17
C THR A 147 -6.53 -11.42 4.36
N LEU A 148 -6.10 -10.33 5.00
CA LEU A 148 -5.18 -9.35 4.44
C LEU A 148 -3.75 -9.70 4.83
N HIS A 149 -2.88 -9.85 3.83
CA HIS A 149 -1.43 -9.97 3.99
C HIS A 149 -0.77 -8.67 3.50
N SER A 150 -0.31 -7.83 4.41
CA SER A 150 0.40 -6.60 4.04
C SER A 150 1.91 -6.80 4.15
N ILE A 151 2.67 -6.32 3.17
CA ILE A 151 4.14 -6.32 3.16
C ILE A 151 4.64 -4.89 3.28
N ASP A 152 5.46 -4.60 4.28
CA ASP A 152 6.01 -3.25 4.42
C ASP A 152 7.34 -3.23 5.17
N LEU A 153 8.10 -2.15 4.93
CA LEU A 153 9.18 -1.74 5.82
C LEU A 153 8.71 -0.53 6.62
N PRO A 154 8.83 -0.55 7.97
CA PRO A 154 8.44 0.61 8.75
C PRO A 154 9.20 1.86 8.29
N PRO A 155 8.64 3.07 8.47
CA PRO A 155 9.36 4.31 8.18
C PRO A 155 10.74 4.32 8.84
N LEU A 156 11.79 4.72 8.11
CA LEU A 156 13.15 4.77 8.64
C LEU A 156 13.29 6.00 9.56
N ARG A 157 12.82 5.87 10.79
CA ARG A 157 12.88 6.90 11.84
C ARG A 157 12.88 6.29 13.23
N ARG A 158 13.23 7.11 14.23
CA ARG A 158 13.00 6.75 15.63
C ARG A 158 11.49 6.65 15.90
N GLU A 159 11.13 5.77 16.84
CA GLU A 159 9.73 5.58 17.27
C GLU A 159 8.76 5.21 16.13
N TYR A 160 9.25 4.62 15.04
CA TYR A 160 8.40 4.19 13.92
C TYR A 160 7.25 3.30 14.38
N ALA A 161 7.45 2.49 15.43
CA ALA A 161 6.47 1.56 15.98
C ALA A 161 5.22 2.25 16.51
N ARG A 162 5.32 3.52 16.93
CA ARG A 162 4.17 4.31 17.38
C ARG A 162 3.19 4.58 16.24
N PHE A 163 3.68 4.66 15.01
CA PHE A 163 2.90 5.14 13.88
C PHE A 163 2.69 4.09 12.80
N TRP A 164 3.53 3.07 12.76
CA TRP A 164 3.42 2.02 11.76
C TRP A 164 2.12 1.24 11.93
N ALA A 165 1.27 1.29 10.91
CA ALA A 165 -0.06 0.70 10.91
C ALA A 165 -1.00 1.16 12.04
N ILE A 166 -0.79 2.36 12.59
CA ILE A 166 -1.60 2.93 13.66
C ILE A 166 -3.09 3.06 13.29
N ALA A 167 -3.41 3.18 12.00
CA ALA A 167 -4.79 3.24 11.51
C ALA A 167 -5.52 1.91 11.54
N VAL A 168 -4.81 0.78 11.71
CA VAL A 168 -5.43 -0.54 11.86
C VAL A 168 -5.84 -0.77 13.32
N PRO A 169 -7.15 -0.75 13.61
CA PRO A 169 -7.64 -0.91 14.97
C PRO A 169 -7.55 -2.37 15.44
N GLU A 170 -7.52 -2.57 16.76
CA GLU A 170 -7.25 -3.89 17.38
C GLU A 170 -8.27 -4.96 16.98
N ASP A 171 -9.55 -4.58 16.88
CA ASP A 171 -10.66 -5.44 16.47
C ASP A 171 -10.47 -6.04 15.06
N LEU A 172 -9.85 -5.29 14.15
CA LEU A 172 -9.60 -5.74 12.78
C LEU A 172 -8.33 -6.58 12.62
N ARG A 173 -7.45 -6.65 13.63
CA ARG A 173 -6.16 -7.35 13.51
C ARG A 173 -6.28 -8.86 13.35
N ARG A 174 -7.41 -9.46 13.73
CA ARG A 174 -7.62 -10.92 13.63
C ARG A 174 -7.48 -11.43 12.18
N GLY A 175 -8.00 -10.66 11.21
CA GLY A 175 -7.95 -10.96 9.78
C GLY A 175 -6.67 -10.46 9.08
N TRP A 176 -5.66 -10.02 9.84
CA TRP A 176 -4.50 -9.33 9.28
C TRP A 176 -3.18 -10.06 9.56
N ARG A 177 -2.27 -10.03 8.58
CA ARG A 177 -0.90 -10.53 8.68
C ARG A 177 0.07 -9.50 8.11
N LEU A 178 0.91 -8.91 8.96
CA LEU A 178 1.93 -7.94 8.54
C LEU A 178 3.29 -8.62 8.38
N HIS A 179 3.85 -8.55 7.19
CA HIS A 179 5.13 -9.14 6.81
C HIS A 179 6.19 -8.04 6.66
N ARG A 180 7.18 -8.02 7.56
CA ARG A 180 8.23 -7.00 7.54
C ARG A 180 9.29 -7.31 6.48
N GLY A 181 9.42 -6.45 5.48
CA GLY A 181 10.49 -6.55 4.47
C GLY A 181 10.16 -5.80 3.18
N ALA A 182 11.14 -5.69 2.29
CA ALA A 182 10.85 -5.25 0.93
C ALA A 182 9.98 -6.28 0.19
N SER A 183 9.01 -5.80 -0.59
CA SER A 183 8.14 -6.60 -1.45
C SER A 183 8.93 -7.53 -2.36
N SER A 184 9.99 -7.03 -3.02
CA SER A 184 10.88 -7.83 -3.87
C SER A 184 11.46 -9.09 -3.19
N ARG A 185 11.59 -9.09 -1.85
CA ARG A 185 12.08 -10.22 -1.07
C ARG A 185 10.96 -11.09 -0.51
N VAL A 186 9.89 -10.47 -0.02
CA VAL A 186 8.84 -11.15 0.74
C VAL A 186 7.75 -11.70 -0.17
N LEU A 187 7.31 -10.92 -1.16
CA LEU A 187 6.16 -11.19 -2.00
C LEU A 187 6.24 -12.54 -2.73
N PRO A 188 7.38 -12.96 -3.35
CA PRO A 188 7.43 -14.25 -4.03
C PRO A 188 7.26 -15.44 -3.10
N GLY A 189 7.70 -15.32 -1.84
CA GLY A 189 7.51 -16.36 -0.82
C GLY A 189 6.07 -16.44 -0.38
N LEU A 190 5.50 -15.29 -0.05
CA LEU A 190 4.11 -15.16 0.37
C LEU A 190 3.14 -15.73 -0.68
N LEU A 191 3.32 -15.37 -1.96
CA LEU A 191 2.43 -15.82 -3.04
C LEU A 191 2.39 -17.34 -3.19
N ARG A 192 3.50 -18.06 -2.89
CA ARG A 192 3.50 -19.53 -2.90
C ARG A 192 2.63 -20.14 -1.80
N GLU A 193 2.41 -19.41 -0.71
CA GLU A 193 1.65 -19.89 0.45
C GLU A 193 0.19 -19.45 0.39
N THR A 194 -0.10 -18.33 -0.27
CA THR A 194 -1.42 -17.67 -0.21
C THR A 194 -2.15 -17.61 -1.54
N ALA A 195 -1.56 -18.06 -2.66
CA ALA A 195 -2.27 -18.12 -3.93
C ALA A 195 -3.47 -19.10 -3.87
N PRO A 196 -4.57 -18.83 -4.59
CA PRO A 196 -4.78 -17.68 -5.47
C PRO A 196 -5.09 -16.38 -4.70
N VAL A 197 -4.56 -15.26 -5.20
CA VAL A 197 -4.86 -13.92 -4.66
C VAL A 197 -6.09 -13.36 -5.37
N GLY A 198 -7.08 -12.91 -4.60
CA GLY A 198 -8.29 -12.30 -5.16
C GLY A 198 -8.19 -10.78 -5.34
N LEU A 199 -7.33 -10.12 -4.56
CA LEU A 199 -7.06 -8.69 -4.69
C LEU A 199 -5.60 -8.39 -4.32
N PHE A 200 -4.88 -7.71 -5.20
CA PHE A 200 -3.56 -7.14 -4.93
C PHE A 200 -3.60 -5.61 -4.92
N VAL A 201 -2.93 -4.98 -3.97
CA VAL A 201 -2.83 -3.52 -3.81
C VAL A 201 -1.38 -3.08 -3.73
N HIS A 202 -0.95 -2.25 -4.66
CA HIS A 202 0.37 -1.60 -4.66
C HIS A 202 0.29 -0.17 -4.11
N ASP A 203 0.98 0.11 -3.01
CA ASP A 203 1.18 1.45 -2.43
C ASP A 203 2.58 1.56 -1.77
N SER A 204 3.59 0.93 -2.40
CA SER A 204 4.93 0.82 -1.84
C SER A 204 5.94 1.76 -2.50
N LEU A 205 6.91 1.23 -3.24
CA LEU A 205 7.89 2.01 -3.96
C LEU A 205 7.45 2.17 -5.42
N HIS A 206 7.04 3.37 -5.80
CA HIS A 206 6.55 3.70 -7.15
C HIS A 206 7.67 3.92 -8.18
N THR A 207 8.78 3.19 -8.08
CA THR A 207 9.75 3.15 -9.19
C THR A 207 9.24 2.15 -10.22
N ARG A 208 9.51 2.41 -11.51
CA ARG A 208 9.10 1.49 -12.60
C ARG A 208 9.58 0.08 -12.32
N ARG A 209 10.82 -0.03 -11.84
CA ARG A 209 11.47 -1.32 -11.55
C ARG A 209 10.72 -2.09 -10.45
N ASN A 210 10.31 -1.42 -9.38
CA ASN A 210 9.62 -2.08 -8.27
C ASN A 210 8.19 -2.48 -8.67
N MET A 211 7.41 -1.56 -9.24
CA MET A 211 6.05 -1.86 -9.71
C MET A 211 6.03 -3.03 -10.70
N ARG A 212 6.93 -3.01 -11.70
CA ARG A 212 7.04 -4.11 -12.66
C ARG A 212 7.36 -5.44 -11.98
N ARG A 213 8.30 -5.46 -11.02
CA ARG A 213 8.64 -6.70 -10.29
C ARG A 213 7.45 -7.26 -9.52
N GLU A 214 6.69 -6.40 -8.86
CA GLU A 214 5.52 -6.84 -8.09
C GLU A 214 4.43 -7.34 -9.01
N PHE A 215 4.13 -6.64 -10.10
CA PHE A 215 3.11 -7.05 -11.06
C PHE A 215 3.49 -8.34 -11.78
N ASP A 216 4.73 -8.47 -12.23
CA ASP A 216 5.23 -9.72 -12.84
C ASP A 216 5.11 -10.91 -11.87
N ALA A 217 5.32 -10.69 -10.57
CA ALA A 217 5.19 -11.73 -9.56
C ALA A 217 3.72 -12.07 -9.24
N VAL A 218 2.85 -11.06 -9.15
CA VAL A 218 1.45 -11.22 -8.71
C VAL A 218 0.55 -11.71 -9.83
N TRP A 219 0.73 -11.20 -11.06
CA TRP A 219 -0.14 -11.49 -12.20
C TRP A 219 -0.44 -12.98 -12.41
N PRO A 220 0.57 -13.90 -12.41
CA PRO A 220 0.30 -15.34 -12.56
C PRO A 220 -0.34 -16.00 -11.32
N ASN A 221 -0.40 -15.31 -10.18
CA ASN A 221 -0.95 -15.79 -8.92
C ASN A 221 -2.34 -15.20 -8.61
N LEU A 222 -2.88 -14.33 -9.47
CA LEU A 222 -4.25 -13.85 -9.37
C LEU A 222 -5.22 -14.97 -9.74
N GLY A 223 -6.27 -15.14 -8.93
CA GLY A 223 -7.38 -16.04 -9.27
C GLY A 223 -8.20 -15.52 -10.46
N PRO A 224 -9.06 -16.34 -11.07
CA PRO A 224 -10.04 -15.86 -12.04
C PRO A 224 -10.90 -14.74 -11.44
N GLY A 225 -11.01 -13.61 -12.15
CA GLY A 225 -11.68 -12.40 -11.64
C GLY A 225 -10.89 -11.63 -10.57
N GLY A 226 -9.62 -11.99 -10.34
CA GLY A 226 -8.75 -11.30 -9.40
C GLY A 226 -8.45 -9.87 -9.83
N LEU A 227 -8.35 -8.97 -8.85
CA LEU A 227 -8.14 -7.54 -9.08
C LEU A 227 -6.72 -7.11 -8.72
N LEU A 228 -6.18 -6.14 -9.46
CA LEU A 228 -4.92 -5.46 -9.18
C LEU A 228 -5.18 -3.96 -9.12
N LEU A 229 -4.88 -3.35 -7.98
CA LEU A 229 -4.93 -1.90 -7.77
C LEU A 229 -3.51 -1.37 -7.55
N ALA A 230 -3.24 -0.18 -8.06
CA ALA A 230 -1.95 0.49 -7.86
C ALA A 230 -2.15 1.98 -7.62
N ASP A 231 -1.50 2.49 -6.59
CA ASP A 231 -1.44 3.92 -6.29
C ASP A 231 -0.29 4.61 -7.02
N ASP A 232 -0.41 5.94 -7.20
CA ASP A 232 0.64 6.82 -7.74
C ASP A 232 1.22 6.31 -9.10
N VAL A 233 0.37 5.75 -9.97
CA VAL A 233 0.77 5.18 -11.27
C VAL A 233 1.46 6.19 -12.18
N GLU A 234 1.15 7.47 -12.03
CA GLU A 234 1.76 8.60 -12.72
C GLU A 234 3.21 8.88 -12.32
N ARG A 235 3.73 8.25 -11.27
CA ARG A 235 5.12 8.47 -10.83
C ARG A 235 6.15 7.76 -11.70
N ASN A 236 5.74 6.86 -12.58
CA ASN A 236 6.65 6.17 -13.48
C ASN A 236 5.96 5.59 -14.74
N ARG A 237 6.78 5.10 -15.68
CA ARG A 237 6.36 4.57 -16.98
C ARG A 237 6.09 3.06 -16.99
N ALA A 238 5.64 2.45 -15.90
CA ALA A 238 5.39 1.00 -15.84
C ALA A 238 4.25 0.54 -16.76
N PHE A 239 3.34 1.45 -17.14
CA PHE A 239 2.15 1.17 -17.95
C PHE A 239 2.21 1.78 -19.35
N ALA A 240 3.33 2.40 -19.72
CA ALA A 240 3.55 3.03 -21.03
C ALA A 240 4.27 2.10 -22.01
#